data_AF-K2LD21-F1
#
_entry.id   AF-K2LD21-F1
#
_cell.length_a   1.000
_cell.length_b   1.000
_cell.length_c   1.000
_cell.angle_alpha   90.00
_cell.angle_beta   90.00
_cell.angle_gamma   90.00
#
_symmetry.space_group_name_H-M   'P 1'
#
loop_
_entity.id
_entity.type
_entity.pdbx_description
1 polymer ?
#
loop_
_entity_poly.entity_id
_entity_poly.type
_entity_poly.pdbx_seq_one_letter_code
_entity_poly.pdbx_strand_id
1 'polypeptide(L)'
;METLHNALLKWYEECGRKGLPFRNLKGINAPYEVYISEVMSQQTQINTVVERFYSPFLEAFPTLKDLANAQLEEVLLLWRGLGYYSRAKNLKKALKFALKNIIHNYPMTIKAC
;
A
#
# COMPACT_ATOMS: atom_id res chain seq x y z
N MET A 1 -1.66 -0.04 -31.21
CA MET A 1 -1.88 -0.35 -29.78
C MET A 1 -0.90 -1.41 -29.30
N GLU A 2 -0.82 -2.57 -29.99
CA GLU A 2 0.11 -3.66 -29.66
C GLU A 2 1.60 -3.24 -29.67
N THR A 3 1.99 -2.36 -30.60
CA THR A 3 3.36 -1.86 -30.73
C THR A 3 3.83 -1.00 -29.54
N LEU A 4 2.98 -0.10 -29.03
CA LEU A 4 3.30 0.72 -27.86
C LEU A 4 3.37 -0.12 -26.59
N HIS A 5 2.42 -1.04 -26.41
CA HIS A 5 2.39 -1.93 -25.25
C HIS A 5 3.69 -2.74 -25.15
N ASN A 6 4.10 -3.38 -26.24
CA ASN A 6 5.33 -4.18 -26.29
C ASN A 6 6.59 -3.31 -26.07
N ALA A 7 6.61 -2.08 -26.62
CA ALA A 7 7.71 -1.15 -26.39
C ALA A 7 7.82 -0.71 -24.92
N LEU A 8 6.69 -0.43 -24.26
CA LEU A 8 6.64 -0.08 -22.84
C LEU A 8 7.07 -1.24 -21.95
N LEU A 9 6.63 -2.46 -22.26
CA LEU A 9 7.05 -3.65 -21.53
C LEU A 9 8.56 -3.89 -21.68
N LYS A 10 9.11 -3.77 -22.90
CA LYS A 10 10.55 -3.90 -23.13
C LYS A 10 11.35 -2.84 -22.38
N TRP A 11 10.93 -1.58 -22.44
CA TRP A 11 11.58 -0.51 -21.68
C TRP A 11 11.50 -0.75 -20.18
N TYR A 12 10.36 -1.22 -19.66
CA TYR A 12 10.23 -1.54 -18.23
C TYR A 12 11.11 -2.72 -17.83
N GLU A 13 11.32 -3.68 -18.73
CA GLU A 13 12.22 -4.81 -18.50
C GLU A 13 13.67 -4.33 -18.34
N GLU A 14 14.11 -3.40 -19.19
CA GLU A 14 15.49 -2.88 -19.21
C GLU A 14 15.74 -1.78 -18.15
N CYS A 15 14.78 -0.85 -17.96
CA CYS A 15 14.94 0.38 -17.20
C CYS A 15 14.00 0.51 -15.99
N GLY A 16 13.08 -0.45 -15.79
CA GLY A 16 12.05 -0.35 -14.76
C GLY A 16 12.62 -0.40 -13.33
N ARG A 17 11.97 0.32 -12.42
CA ARG A 17 12.32 0.32 -10.98
C ARG A 17 11.93 -0.99 -10.30
N LYS A 18 12.59 -2.10 -10.62
CA LYS A 18 12.22 -3.44 -10.12
C LYS A 18 12.65 -3.71 -8.68
N GLY A 19 13.61 -2.94 -8.15
CA GLY A 19 14.16 -3.09 -6.80
C GLY A 19 13.37 -2.42 -5.68
N LEU A 20 12.16 -1.90 -5.94
CA LEU A 20 11.31 -1.35 -4.88
C LEU A 20 10.77 -2.50 -4.01
N PRO A 21 10.76 -2.38 -2.67
CA PRO A 21 10.42 -3.48 -1.77
C PRO A 21 8.97 -3.96 -1.94
N PHE A 22 8.07 -3.07 -2.37
CA PHE A 22 6.66 -3.37 -2.63
C PHE A 22 6.37 -3.84 -4.06
N ARG A 23 7.39 -4.12 -4.88
CA ARG A 23 7.22 -4.69 -6.23
C ARG A 23 7.49 -6.18 -6.24
N ASN A 24 6.78 -6.89 -7.12
CA ASN A 24 6.91 -8.34 -7.32
C ASN A 24 6.70 -9.16 -6.03
N LEU A 25 6.00 -8.61 -5.04
CA LEU A 25 5.65 -9.31 -3.82
C LEU A 25 4.78 -10.53 -4.12
N LYS A 26 4.99 -11.59 -3.34
CA LYS A 26 4.26 -12.86 -3.43
C LYS A 26 3.64 -13.20 -2.07
N GLY A 27 2.59 -13.99 -2.09
CA GLY A 27 1.92 -14.46 -0.88
C GLY A 27 0.71 -13.63 -0.48
N ILE A 28 0.05 -14.05 0.61
CA ILE A 28 -1.27 -13.55 1.02
C ILE A 28 -1.26 -12.08 1.47
N ASN A 29 -0.12 -11.57 1.94
CA ASN A 29 0.02 -10.19 2.41
C ASN A 29 0.41 -9.20 1.29
N ALA A 30 0.78 -9.69 0.10
CA ALA A 30 1.24 -8.82 -0.99
C ALA A 30 0.24 -7.69 -1.35
N PRO A 31 -1.10 -7.92 -1.42
CA PRO A 31 -2.04 -6.83 -1.68
C PRO A 31 -2.06 -5.76 -0.59
N TYR A 32 -1.90 -6.15 0.67
CA TYR A 32 -1.84 -5.23 1.80
C TYR A 32 -0.58 -4.37 1.73
N GLU A 33 0.57 -5.01 1.56
CA GLU A 33 1.88 -4.36 1.46
C GLU A 33 1.96 -3.38 0.28
N VAL A 34 1.41 -3.76 -0.88
CA VAL A 34 1.26 -2.86 -2.04
C VAL A 34 0.35 -1.69 -1.68
N TYR A 35 -0.81 -1.92 -1.08
CA TYR A 35 -1.73 -0.85 -0.72
C TYR A 35 -1.13 0.19 0.24
N ILE A 36 -0.36 -0.27 1.24
CA ILE A 36 0.39 0.63 2.13
C ILE A 36 1.36 1.51 1.32
N SER A 37 2.13 0.91 0.42
CA SER A 37 3.12 1.64 -0.39
C SER A 37 2.48 2.72 -1.26
N GLU A 38 1.32 2.43 -1.84
CA GLU A 38 0.57 3.35 -2.70
C GLU A 38 0.04 4.52 -1.88
N VAL A 39 -0.61 4.27 -0.74
CA VAL A 39 -1.14 5.33 0.12
C VAL A 39 -0.01 6.24 0.64
N MET A 40 1.14 5.66 1.01
CA MET A 40 2.30 6.44 1.43
C MET A 40 2.87 7.28 0.29
N SER A 41 2.94 6.75 -0.93
CA SER A 41 3.61 7.39 -2.07
C SER A 41 2.76 8.43 -2.82
N GLN A 42 1.45 8.55 -2.54
CA GLN A 42 0.56 9.53 -3.18
C GLN A 42 1.04 10.98 -3.09
N GLN A 43 1.62 11.37 -1.95
CA GLN A 43 2.05 12.76 -1.66
C GLN A 43 3.44 12.81 -1.02
N THR A 44 4.19 11.71 -1.12
CA THR A 44 5.52 11.58 -0.52
C THR A 44 6.43 10.90 -1.52
N GLN A 45 7.66 11.40 -1.69
CA GLN A 45 8.62 10.81 -2.63
C GLN A 45 8.93 9.36 -2.26
N ILE A 46 9.03 8.50 -3.27
CA ILE A 46 9.26 7.06 -3.11
C ILE A 46 10.50 6.77 -2.25
N ASN A 47 11.61 7.48 -2.47
CA ASN A 47 12.85 7.27 -1.70
C ASN A 47 12.60 7.47 -0.20
N THR A 48 11.95 8.58 0.17
CA THR A 48 11.58 8.87 1.56
C THR A 48 10.68 7.77 2.15
N VAL A 49 9.70 7.28 1.39
CA VAL A 49 8.81 6.19 1.83
C VAL A 49 9.61 4.93 2.12
N VAL A 50 10.44 4.50 1.16
CA VAL A 50 11.24 3.27 1.25
C VAL A 50 12.25 3.33 2.40
N GLU A 51 12.97 4.44 2.54
CA GLU A 51 14.06 4.56 3.50
C GLU A 51 13.60 4.69 4.95
N ARG A 52 12.43 5.31 5.19
CA ARG A 52 12.06 5.77 6.54
C ARG A 52 10.75 5.23 7.08
N PHE A 53 9.79 4.89 6.22
CA PHE A 53 8.41 4.65 6.66
C PHE A 53 7.93 3.25 6.36
N TYR A 54 8.30 2.68 5.22
CA TYR A 54 7.71 1.44 4.74
C TYR A 54 8.00 0.24 5.65
N SER A 55 9.27 -0.08 5.90
CA SER A 55 9.66 -1.22 6.75
C SER A 55 9.16 -1.09 8.18
N PRO A 56 9.40 0.03 8.90
CA PRO A 56 8.97 0.15 10.30
C PRO A 56 7.44 0.07 10.46
N PHE A 57 6.69 0.57 9.47
CA PHE A 57 5.23 0.51 9.51
C PHE A 57 4.70 -0.92 9.32
N LEU A 58 5.32 -1.71 8.43
CA LEU A 58 4.97 -3.12 8.24
C LEU A 58 5.46 -4.01 9.39
N GLU A 59 6.58 -3.69 10.01
CA GLU A 59 7.04 -4.39 11.22
C GLU A 59 6.07 -4.19 12.39
N ALA A 60 5.55 -2.96 12.57
CA ALA A 60 4.56 -2.66 13.59
C ALA A 60 3.16 -3.23 13.27
N PHE A 61 2.79 -3.27 11.99
CA PHE A 61 1.51 -3.78 11.52
C PHE A 61 1.70 -4.80 10.38
N PRO A 62 2.10 -6.06 10.70
CA PRO A 62 2.46 -7.06 9.68
C PRO A 62 1.31 -7.48 8.77
N THR A 63 0.07 -7.41 9.27
CA THR A 63 -1.12 -7.76 8.50
C THR A 63 -2.12 -6.62 8.47
N LEU A 64 -3.01 -6.69 7.48
CA LEU A 64 -4.19 -5.83 7.38
C LEU A 64 -5.01 -5.84 8.68
N LYS A 65 -5.10 -7.01 9.35
CA LYS A 65 -5.84 -7.18 10.61
C LYS A 65 -5.20 -6.40 11.76
N ASP A 66 -3.87 -6.38 11.81
CA ASP A 66 -3.13 -5.66 12.84
C ASP A 66 -3.39 -4.15 12.72
N LEU A 67 -3.23 -3.59 11.52
CA LEU A 67 -3.47 -2.16 11.28
C LEU A 67 -4.94 -1.75 11.52
N ALA A 68 -5.88 -2.60 11.10
CA ALA A 68 -7.30 -2.32 11.29
C ALA A 68 -7.71 -2.31 12.77
N ASN A 69 -7.04 -3.10 13.63
CA ASN A 69 -7.31 -3.18 15.07
C ASN A 69 -6.44 -2.26 15.94
N ALA A 70 -5.32 -1.75 15.42
CA ALA A 70 -4.44 -0.80 16.12
C ALA A 70 -5.18 0.44 16.65
N GLN A 71 -4.66 1.10 17.68
CA GLN A 71 -5.18 2.41 18.08
C GLN A 71 -4.81 3.46 17.03
N LEU A 72 -5.64 4.49 16.88
CA LEU A 72 -5.37 5.51 15.87
C LEU A 72 -4.08 6.26 16.20
N GLU A 73 -3.81 6.47 17.47
CA GLU A 73 -2.64 7.17 18.00
C GLU A 73 -1.33 6.47 17.61
N GLU A 74 -1.28 5.13 17.67
CA GLU A 74 -0.13 4.31 17.26
C GLU A 74 0.13 4.46 15.75
N VAL A 75 -0.94 4.44 14.95
CA VAL A 75 -0.84 4.64 13.50
C VAL A 75 -0.33 6.04 13.18
N LEU A 76 -0.86 7.08 13.84
CA LEU A 76 -0.43 8.46 13.64
C LEU A 76 1.00 8.71 14.12
N LEU A 77 1.45 7.99 15.15
CA LEU A 77 2.82 8.05 15.64
C LEU A 77 3.81 7.55 14.58
N LEU A 78 3.55 6.38 13.99
CA LEU A 78 4.38 5.82 12.90
C LEU A 78 4.25 6.61 11.58
N TRP A 79 3.14 7.31 11.39
CA TRP A 79 2.93 8.21 10.24
C TRP A 79 3.58 9.59 10.40
N ARG A 80 4.15 9.90 11.57
CA ARG A 80 4.69 11.22 11.88
C ARG A 80 5.83 11.59 10.93
N GLY A 81 5.67 12.71 10.23
CA GLY A 81 6.66 13.20 9.27
C GLY A 81 6.38 12.81 7.81
N LEU A 82 5.44 11.89 7.55
CA LEU A 82 4.99 11.56 6.18
C LEU A 82 4.03 12.63 5.61
N GLY A 83 3.41 13.43 6.49
CA GLY A 83 2.46 14.49 6.12
C GLY A 83 1.08 13.95 5.73
N TYR A 84 0.10 14.86 5.61
CA TYR A 84 -1.28 14.56 5.21
C TYR A 84 -1.92 13.39 6.00
N TYR A 85 -2.07 13.56 7.32
CA TYR A 85 -2.56 12.53 8.25
C TYR A 85 -3.98 12.02 7.96
N SER A 86 -4.76 12.71 7.13
CA SER A 86 -6.04 12.19 6.62
C SER A 86 -5.85 10.87 5.87
N ARG A 87 -4.70 10.68 5.18
CA ARG A 87 -4.34 9.42 4.52
C ARG A 87 -4.26 8.26 5.50
N ALA A 88 -3.56 8.43 6.62
CA ALA A 88 -3.44 7.42 7.67
C ALA A 88 -4.80 7.05 8.28
N LYS A 89 -5.63 8.07 8.56
CA LYS A 89 -6.99 7.90 9.09
C LYS A 89 -7.88 7.13 8.13
N ASN A 90 -7.87 7.52 6.85
CA ASN A 90 -8.69 6.89 5.80
C ASN A 90 -8.21 5.47 5.50
N LEU A 91 -6.90 5.24 5.46
CA LEU A 91 -6.29 3.92 5.35
C LEU A 91 -6.83 2.98 6.44
N LYS A 92 -6.69 3.36 7.71
CA LYS A 92 -7.20 2.57 8.82
C LYS A 92 -8.71 2.31 8.71
N LYS A 93 -9.50 3.34 8.38
CA LYS A 93 -10.95 3.23 8.19
C LYS A 93 -11.30 2.25 7.07
N ALA A 94 -10.59 2.30 5.94
CA ALA A 94 -10.79 1.41 4.80
C ALA A 94 -10.48 -0.04 5.17
N LEU A 95 -9.40 -0.30 5.91
CA LEU A 95 -9.05 -1.66 6.34
C LEU A 95 -10.02 -2.22 7.38
N LYS A 96 -10.48 -1.39 8.32
CA LYS A 96 -11.53 -1.76 9.28
C LYS A 96 -12.85 -2.09 8.56
N PHE A 97 -13.20 -1.32 7.53
CA PHE A 97 -14.34 -1.60 6.68
C PHE A 97 -14.14 -2.91 5.91
N ALA A 98 -12.98 -3.13 5.29
CA ALA A 98 -12.68 -4.35 4.54
C ALA A 98 -12.85 -5.60 5.42
N LEU A 99 -12.26 -5.64 6.61
CA LEU A 99 -12.40 -6.78 7.54
C LEU A 99 -13.84 -7.09 7.91
N LYS A 100 -14.67 -6.06 8.13
CA LYS A 100 -16.08 -6.25 8.44
C LYS A 100 -16.86 -6.85 7.27
N ASN A 101 -16.46 -6.53 6.03
CA ASN A 101 -17.18 -6.91 4.82
C ASN A 101 -16.60 -8.14 4.08
N ILE A 102 -15.40 -8.61 4.44
CA ILE A 102 -14.84 -9.86 3.89
C ILE A 102 -15.75 -11.07 4.19
N ILE A 103 -16.46 -11.06 5.32
CA ILE A 103 -17.44 -12.10 5.69
C ILE A 103 -18.66 -12.09 4.76
N HIS A 104 -18.95 -10.96 4.10
CA HIS A 104 -20.12 -10.78 3.23
C HIS A 104 -19.82 -11.07 1.75
N ASN A 105 -18.69 -11.70 1.44
CA ASN A 105 -18.30 -12.12 0.08
C ASN A 105 -18.43 -10.98 -0.95
N TYR A 106 -17.90 -9.80 -0.61
CA TYR A 106 -17.90 -8.67 -1.52
C TYR A 106 -17.07 -9.03 -2.76
N PRO A 107 -17.60 -8.86 -3.98
CA PRO A 107 -16.89 -9.29 -5.17
C PRO A 107 -15.61 -8.48 -5.30
N MET A 108 -14.50 -9.17 -5.58
CA MET A 108 -13.18 -8.64 -5.94
C MET A 108 -13.21 -7.92 -7.30
N THR A 109 -14.29 -7.21 -7.62
CA THR A 109 -14.42 -6.39 -8.82
C THR A 109 -14.24 -4.93 -8.45
N ILE A 110 -13.39 -4.26 -9.23
CA ILE A 110 -13.23 -2.81 -9.19
C ILE A 110 -14.56 -2.20 -9.64
N LYS A 111 -15.37 -1.71 -8.69
CA LYS A 111 -16.33 -0.66 -9.01
C LYS A 111 -15.55 0.64 -9.03
N ALA A 112 -15.22 1.11 -10.23
CA ALA A 112 -14.69 2.46 -10.41
C ALA A 112 -15.68 3.45 -9.78
N CYS A 113 -15.16 4.39 -8.97
CA CYS A 113 -15.94 5.51 -8.46
C CYS A 113 -16.40 6.43 -9.58
#